data_AF-A0A2N0EQT9-F1
#
_entry.id   AF-A0A2N0EQT9-F1
#
_cell.length_a   1.000
_cell.length_b   1.000
_cell.length_c   1.000
_cell.angle_alpha   90.00
_cell.angle_beta   90.00
_cell.angle_gamma   90.00
#
_symmetry.space_group_name_H-M   'P 1'
#
loop_
_entity.id
_entity.type
_entity.pdbx_description
1 polymer ?
#
loop_
_entity_poly.entity_id
_entity_poly.type
_entity_poly.pdbx_seq_one_letter_code
_entity_poly.pdbx_strand_id
1 'polypeptide(L)'
;MRNVIVILSVFIFLNACKEKENANTKEPELKELITELEGLFDGVIYNADIDNFGNFKFDTGAARTGRVSGKLSEVFISLEILPERPGCSDICPEMAIIHFKCEKNEKCVTDPADPQLYGYRNEGVISFDNIENGQKVYRLLNEIKSKY
;
A
#
# COMPACT_ATOMS: atom_id res chain seq x y z
N MET A 1 64.08 18.74 -26.97
CA MET A 1 63.73 17.55 -26.17
C MET A 1 62.32 17.77 -25.64
N ARG A 2 61.28 17.36 -26.38
CA ARG A 2 60.54 16.07 -26.30
C ARG A 2 59.81 15.86 -24.95
N ASN A 3 58.49 16.10 -25.01
CA ASN A 3 57.37 15.39 -24.38
C ASN A 3 57.35 15.12 -22.86
N VAL A 4 56.37 15.72 -22.18
CA VAL A 4 55.71 15.16 -20.98
C VAL A 4 54.21 15.38 -21.17
N ILE A 5 53.53 14.48 -21.88
CA ILE A 5 52.63 13.43 -21.36
C ILE A 5 51.49 14.00 -20.52
N VAL A 6 50.38 14.22 -21.22
CA VAL A 6 49.00 14.42 -20.72
C VAL A 6 48.46 13.08 -20.29
N ILE A 7 48.42 12.78 -18.98
CA ILE A 7 47.60 11.67 -18.45
C ILE A 7 47.13 12.05 -17.04
N LEU A 8 46.03 12.79 -16.94
CA LEU A 8 45.32 12.96 -15.67
C LEU A 8 43.82 13.20 -15.91
N SER A 9 43.15 12.26 -16.59
CA SER A 9 41.71 12.40 -16.87
C SER A 9 40.93 11.08 -16.97
N VAL A 10 41.46 9.96 -16.47
CA VAL A 10 40.80 8.64 -16.59
C VAL A 10 40.59 7.96 -15.22
N PHE A 11 40.00 8.68 -14.26
CA PHE A 11 39.59 8.05 -12.99
C PHE A 11 38.24 8.53 -12.42
N ILE A 12 37.40 9.22 -13.22
CA ILE A 12 36.09 9.70 -12.74
C ILE A 12 34.91 8.83 -13.23
N PHE A 13 35.11 7.88 -14.16
CA PHE A 13 33.98 7.14 -14.76
C PHE A 13 33.63 5.78 -14.14
N LEU A 14 34.35 5.30 -13.13
CA LEU A 14 34.13 3.93 -12.59
C LEU A 14 33.18 3.84 -11.39
N ASN A 15 32.77 4.95 -10.78
CA ASN A 15 31.80 4.92 -9.66
C ASN A 15 30.33 5.15 -10.08
N ALA A 16 30.05 5.48 -11.35
CA ALA A 16 28.68 5.73 -11.81
C ALA A 16 27.89 4.46 -12.20
N CYS A 17 28.53 3.28 -12.21
CA CYS A 17 27.87 2.03 -12.64
C CYS A 17 27.38 1.15 -11.48
N LYS A 18 27.83 1.35 -10.23
CA LYS A 18 27.38 0.51 -9.11
C LYS A 18 26.00 0.88 -8.55
N GLU A 19 25.47 2.06 -8.86
CA GLU A 19 24.15 2.49 -8.39
C GLU A 19 22.99 2.10 -9.34
N LYS A 20 23.29 1.66 -10.57
CA LYS A 20 22.24 1.39 -11.58
C LYS A 20 21.61 0.00 -11.49
N GLU A 21 22.24 -0.97 -10.84
CA GLU A 21 21.64 -2.31 -10.70
C GLU A 21 20.49 -2.34 -9.69
N ASN A 22 20.46 -1.41 -8.72
CA ASN A 22 19.51 -1.42 -7.61
C ASN A 22 18.21 -0.64 -7.90
N ALA A 23 18.23 0.31 -8.84
CA ALA A 23 17.02 1.04 -9.23
C ALA A 23 16.13 0.22 -10.19
N ASN A 24 16.75 -0.57 -11.07
CA ASN A 24 16.06 -1.31 -12.12
C ASN A 24 15.38 -2.61 -11.60
N THR A 25 15.73 -3.07 -10.40
CA THR A 25 15.16 -4.26 -9.75
C THR A 25 14.01 -3.93 -8.79
N LYS A 26 13.98 -2.73 -8.19
CA LYS A 26 12.93 -2.30 -7.27
C LYS A 26 11.58 -2.03 -7.94
N GLU A 27 11.60 -1.45 -9.14
CA GLU A 27 10.39 -1.11 -9.89
C GLU A 27 9.59 -2.35 -10.35
N PRO A 28 10.19 -3.40 -10.95
CA PRO A 28 9.46 -4.61 -11.30
C PRO A 28 8.93 -5.37 -10.08
N GLU A 29 9.68 -5.40 -8.97
CA GLU A 29 9.25 -6.03 -7.71
C GLU A 29 8.02 -5.32 -7.11
N LEU A 30 8.04 -3.98 -7.04
CA LEU A 30 6.91 -3.19 -6.54
C LEU A 30 5.65 -3.40 -7.39
N LYS A 31 5.80 -3.42 -8.71
CA LYS A 31 4.68 -3.65 -9.63
C LYS A 31 4.06 -5.04 -9.47
N GLU A 32 4.89 -6.07 -9.26
CA GLU A 32 4.44 -7.43 -9.01
C GLU A 32 3.63 -7.52 -7.70
N LEU A 33 4.11 -6.90 -6.63
CA LEU A 33 3.40 -6.84 -5.34
C LEU A 33 2.05 -6.12 -5.44
N ILE A 34 2.00 -4.99 -6.15
CA ILE A 34 0.75 -4.25 -6.38
C ILE A 34 -0.23 -5.12 -7.19
N THR A 35 0.25 -5.76 -8.25
CA THR A 35 -0.58 -6.66 -9.09
C THR A 35 -1.11 -7.84 -8.27
N GLU A 36 -0.28 -8.45 -7.42
CA GLU A 36 -0.70 -9.52 -6.52
C GLU A 36 -1.75 -9.03 -5.52
N LEU A 37 -1.54 -7.85 -4.94
CA LEU A 37 -2.49 -7.24 -4.02
C LEU A 37 -3.83 -7.00 -4.70
N GLU A 38 -3.85 -6.33 -5.85
CA GLU A 38 -5.07 -6.03 -6.63
C GLU A 38 -5.80 -7.31 -7.04
N GLY A 39 -5.06 -8.37 -7.39
CA GLY A 39 -5.61 -9.69 -7.69
C GLY A 39 -6.33 -10.37 -6.52
N LEU A 40 -6.04 -9.99 -5.26
CA LEU A 40 -6.81 -10.46 -4.09
C LEU A 40 -8.15 -9.75 -3.92
N PHE A 41 -8.33 -8.61 -4.58
CA PHE A 41 -9.59 -7.86 -4.62
C PHE A 41 -10.45 -8.28 -5.83
N ASP A 42 -9.84 -8.83 -6.89
CA ASP A 42 -10.54 -9.38 -8.06
C ASP A 42 -11.46 -10.55 -7.68
N GLY A 43 -12.78 -10.34 -7.82
CA GLY A 43 -13.81 -11.36 -7.58
C GLY A 43 -14.57 -11.24 -6.26
N VAL A 44 -14.19 -10.33 -5.36
CA VAL A 44 -14.88 -10.09 -4.07
C VAL A 44 -15.16 -8.60 -3.81
N ILE A 45 -14.42 -7.69 -4.45
CA ILE A 45 -14.40 -6.25 -4.17
C ILE A 45 -14.43 -5.45 -5.49
N TYR A 46 -15.05 -4.26 -5.49
CA TYR A 46 -15.31 -3.46 -6.70
C TYR A 46 -14.03 -2.85 -7.33
N ASN A 47 -13.09 -2.35 -6.52
CA ASN A 47 -11.86 -1.71 -7.04
C ASN A 47 -10.76 -1.59 -5.97
N ALA A 48 -9.53 -2.00 -6.32
CA ALA A 48 -8.31 -1.72 -5.57
C ALA A 48 -7.26 -1.16 -6.53
N ASP A 49 -6.58 -0.09 -6.13
CA ASP A 49 -5.58 0.60 -6.95
C ASP A 49 -4.50 1.22 -6.05
N ILE A 50 -3.24 1.08 -6.43
CA ILE A 50 -2.10 1.78 -5.82
C ILE A 50 -1.24 2.40 -6.92
N ASP A 51 -1.14 3.73 -6.95
CA ASP A 51 -0.36 4.43 -7.97
C ASP A 51 1.15 4.46 -7.66
N ASN A 52 1.94 4.91 -8.63
CA ASN A 52 3.40 5.04 -8.52
C ASN A 52 3.87 6.05 -7.45
N PHE A 53 2.96 6.83 -6.85
CA PHE A 53 3.24 7.77 -5.77
C PHE A 53 2.81 7.23 -4.40
N GLY A 54 2.29 5.99 -4.35
CA GLY A 54 1.80 5.33 -3.15
C GLY A 54 0.45 5.85 -2.70
N ASN A 55 -0.29 6.54 -3.56
CA ASN A 55 -1.70 6.83 -3.31
C ASN A 55 -2.47 5.53 -3.50
N PHE A 56 -3.26 5.14 -2.51
CA PHE A 56 -4.06 3.94 -2.54
C PHE A 56 -5.54 4.28 -2.55
N LYS A 57 -6.33 3.40 -3.17
CA LYS A 57 -7.79 3.41 -3.14
C LYS A 57 -8.28 1.99 -3.04
N PHE A 58 -9.04 1.70 -1.99
CA PHE A 58 -9.74 0.44 -1.80
C PHE A 58 -11.24 0.72 -1.66
N ASP A 59 -12.03 0.21 -2.59
CA ASP A 59 -13.49 0.31 -2.59
C ASP A 59 -14.08 -1.08 -2.62
N THR A 60 -14.43 -1.60 -1.44
CA THR A 60 -15.03 -2.93 -1.28
C THR A 60 -16.49 -3.02 -1.77
N GLY A 61 -17.08 -1.94 -2.28
CA GLY A 61 -18.42 -1.92 -2.86
C GLY A 61 -19.58 -2.03 -1.85
N ALA A 62 -19.31 -2.38 -0.59
CA ALA A 62 -20.30 -2.41 0.48
C ALA A 62 -19.88 -1.57 1.68
N ALA A 63 -20.85 -0.84 2.25
CA ALA A 63 -20.64 -0.04 3.46
C ALA A 63 -20.14 -0.88 4.66
N ARG A 64 -20.45 -2.18 4.67
CA ARG A 64 -20.07 -3.12 5.72
C ARG A 64 -18.60 -3.56 5.64
N THR A 65 -18.03 -3.59 4.43
CA THR A 65 -16.65 -4.04 4.18
C THR A 65 -15.66 -2.89 4.04
N GLY A 66 -16.15 -1.65 3.96
CA GLY A 66 -15.38 -0.42 4.09
C GLY A 66 -14.82 0.13 2.78
N ARG A 67 -14.59 1.43 2.74
CA ARG A 67 -13.91 2.10 1.62
C ARG A 67 -12.92 3.08 2.19
N VAL A 68 -11.73 3.10 1.62
CA VAL A 68 -10.65 3.94 2.12
C VAL A 68 -9.71 4.31 0.99
N SER A 69 -9.33 5.57 0.93
CA SER A 69 -8.22 6.06 0.12
C SER A 69 -7.34 7.00 0.93
N GLY A 70 -6.09 7.12 0.51
CA GLY A 70 -5.09 7.93 1.17
C GLY A 70 -3.72 7.70 0.55
N LYS A 71 -2.66 8.02 1.29
CA LYS A 71 -1.28 7.78 0.87
C LYS A 71 -0.57 6.83 1.82
N LEU A 72 0.05 5.77 1.29
CA LEU A 72 0.71 4.73 2.10
C LEU A 72 1.78 5.31 3.03
N SER A 73 2.50 6.35 2.58
CA SER A 73 3.52 7.03 3.39
C SER A 73 2.96 7.80 4.59
N GLU A 74 1.65 8.03 4.66
CA GLU A 74 1.01 8.86 5.69
C GLU A 74 0.19 8.06 6.72
N VAL A 75 0.07 6.74 6.50
CA VAL A 75 -0.76 5.86 7.33
C VAL A 75 0.05 4.76 8.01
N PHE A 76 -0.17 4.57 9.30
CA PHE A 76 0.14 3.35 10.00
C PHE A 76 -0.92 2.29 9.67
N ILE A 77 -0.46 1.11 9.26
CA ILE A 77 -1.33 -0.01 8.88
C ILE A 77 -1.29 -1.05 10.00
N SER A 78 -2.45 -1.42 10.53
CA SER A 78 -2.56 -2.49 11.54
C SER A 78 -3.67 -3.48 11.21
N LEU A 79 -3.49 -4.72 11.63
CA LEU A 79 -4.47 -5.79 11.50
C LEU A 79 -5.12 -6.08 12.86
N GLU A 80 -6.45 -6.11 12.88
CA GLU A 80 -7.27 -6.62 13.97
C GLU A 80 -7.97 -7.90 13.48
N ILE A 81 -7.90 -8.98 14.27
CA ILE A 81 -8.75 -10.16 14.07
C ILE A 81 -9.90 -10.04 15.05
N LEU A 82 -11.09 -9.79 14.52
CA LEU A 82 -12.30 -9.67 15.32
C LEU A 82 -12.93 -11.06 15.45
N PRO A 83 -13.04 -11.62 16.66
CA PRO A 83 -13.60 -12.95 16.85
C PRO A 83 -15.08 -12.97 16.48
N GLU A 84 -15.57 -14.19 16.26
CA GLU A 84 -16.99 -14.45 16.13
C GLU A 84 -17.78 -13.85 17.30
N ARG A 85 -18.89 -13.16 17.00
CA ARG A 85 -19.70 -12.47 18.02
C ARG A 85 -21.19 -12.53 17.71
N PRO A 86 -22.06 -12.42 18.73
CA PRO A 86 -23.49 -12.29 18.50
C PRO A 86 -23.79 -11.04 17.65
N GLY A 87 -24.49 -11.22 16.53
CA GLY A 87 -25.07 -10.15 15.72
C GLY A 87 -26.57 -9.95 16.03
N CYS A 88 -27.18 -8.98 15.35
CA CYS A 88 -28.57 -8.58 15.63
C CYS A 88 -29.61 -9.69 15.38
N SER A 89 -29.33 -10.61 14.45
CA SER A 89 -30.22 -11.74 14.12
C SER A 89 -29.48 -13.04 13.81
N ASP A 90 -28.15 -13.00 13.81
CA ASP A 90 -27.28 -14.11 13.43
C ASP A 90 -25.92 -13.92 14.10
N ILE A 91 -25.05 -14.91 14.02
CA ILE A 91 -23.66 -14.82 14.42
C ILE A 91 -22.90 -13.97 13.39
N CYS A 92 -22.22 -12.92 13.84
CA CYS A 92 -21.22 -12.25 13.02
C CYS A 92 -19.99 -13.15 12.96
N PRO A 93 -19.59 -13.61 11.76
CA PRO A 93 -18.41 -14.47 11.63
C PRO A 93 -17.17 -13.73 12.08
N GLU A 94 -16.11 -14.49 12.32
CA GLU A 94 -14.78 -13.94 12.52
C GLU A 94 -14.35 -13.14 11.27
N MET A 95 -13.70 -11.99 11.47
CA MET A 95 -13.30 -11.09 10.38
C MET A 95 -11.89 -10.55 10.62
N ALA A 96 -11.15 -10.35 9.54
CA ALA A 96 -9.92 -9.58 9.55
C ALA A 96 -10.22 -8.11 9.18
N ILE A 97 -9.86 -7.17 10.05
CA ILE A 97 -10.04 -5.73 9.84
C ILE A 97 -8.66 -5.09 9.68
N ILE A 98 -8.44 -4.43 8.55
CA ILE A 98 -7.22 -3.64 8.31
C ILE A 98 -7.56 -2.18 8.58
N HIS A 99 -6.81 -1.59 9.50
CA HIS A 99 -6.91 -0.19 9.87
C HIS A 99 -5.83 0.63 9.17
N PHE A 100 -6.22 1.80 8.67
CA PHE A 100 -5.36 2.82 8.10
C PHE A 100 -5.45 4.06 8.98
N LYS A 101 -4.48 4.23 9.88
CA LYS A 101 -4.44 5.33 10.87
C LYS A 101 -3.42 6.36 10.45
N CYS A 102 -3.79 7.64 10.41
CA CYS A 102 -2.86 8.69 10.02
C CYS A 102 -1.71 8.86 11.04
N GLU A 103 -0.47 8.85 10.57
CA GLU A 103 0.72 8.87 11.45
C GLU A 103 0.87 10.18 12.23
N LYS A 104 0.43 11.31 11.66
CA LYS A 104 0.68 12.66 12.20
C LYS A 104 -0.52 13.29 12.92
N ASN A 105 -1.54 12.51 13.32
CA ASN A 105 -2.82 13.04 13.83
C ASN A 105 -3.50 14.06 12.88
N GLU A 106 -3.15 14.01 11.59
CA GLU A 106 -3.74 14.80 10.52
C GLU A 106 -4.78 13.96 9.78
N LYS A 107 -5.86 14.58 9.28
CA LYS A 107 -6.90 13.88 8.52
C LYS A 107 -6.36 13.55 7.12
N CYS A 108 -5.90 12.32 6.91
CA CYS A 108 -5.17 11.89 5.71
C CYS A 108 -5.87 10.79 4.89
N VAL A 109 -6.95 10.21 5.41
CA VAL A 109 -7.74 9.18 4.70
C VAL A 109 -9.16 9.64 4.45
N THR A 110 -9.81 9.11 3.41
CA THR A 110 -11.18 9.48 3.03
C THR A 110 -11.92 8.30 2.40
N ASP A 111 -13.22 8.47 2.17
CA ASP A 111 -14.01 7.54 1.36
C ASP A 111 -13.81 7.89 -0.13
N PRO A 112 -13.27 6.97 -0.96
CA PRO A 112 -13.00 7.22 -2.37
C PRO A 112 -14.24 7.41 -3.25
N ALA A 113 -15.45 7.10 -2.75
CA ALA A 113 -16.68 7.28 -3.52
C ALA A 113 -17.06 8.77 -3.66
N ASP A 114 -16.86 9.57 -2.61
CA ASP A 114 -17.08 11.02 -2.64
C ASP A 114 -16.30 11.73 -1.51
N PRO A 115 -15.03 12.12 -1.75
CA PRO A 115 -14.22 12.80 -0.75
C PRO A 115 -14.79 14.14 -0.26
N GLN A 116 -15.58 14.84 -1.09
CA GLN A 116 -16.17 16.12 -0.73
C GLN A 116 -17.32 15.94 0.26
N LEU A 117 -18.14 14.91 0.05
CA LEU A 117 -19.26 14.58 0.94
C LEU A 117 -18.79 13.96 2.25
N TYR A 118 -17.88 12.99 2.19
CA TYR A 118 -17.48 12.21 3.37
C TYR A 118 -16.35 12.83 4.19
N GLY A 119 -15.59 13.75 3.59
CA GLY A 119 -14.48 14.46 4.20
C GLY A 119 -13.31 13.57 4.60
N TYR A 120 -12.18 14.20 4.94
CA TYR A 120 -11.02 13.49 5.45
C TYR A 120 -11.15 13.14 6.94
N ARG A 121 -10.55 12.02 7.32
CA ARG A 121 -10.61 11.40 8.65
C ARG A 121 -9.21 10.97 9.09
N ASN A 122 -9.06 10.72 10.38
CA ASN A 122 -7.80 10.24 10.96
C ASN A 122 -7.63 8.72 10.82
N GLU A 123 -8.70 8.01 10.48
CA GLU A 123 -8.72 6.56 10.37
C GLU A 123 -9.75 6.10 9.33
N GLY A 124 -9.41 5.02 8.64
CA GLY A 124 -10.29 4.27 7.74
C GLY A 124 -10.05 2.77 7.91
N VAL A 125 -11.02 1.95 7.51
CA VAL A 125 -10.95 0.50 7.66
C VAL A 125 -11.47 -0.21 6.42
N ILE A 126 -10.92 -1.39 6.16
CA ILE A 126 -11.51 -2.41 5.29
C ILE A 126 -11.59 -3.72 6.06
N SER A 127 -12.59 -4.54 5.78
CA SER A 127 -12.76 -5.83 6.44
C SER A 127 -12.90 -6.98 5.45
N PHE A 128 -12.39 -8.13 5.85
CA PHE A 128 -12.43 -9.38 5.11
C PHE A 128 -13.08 -10.46 5.96
N ASP A 129 -14.10 -11.13 5.40
CA ASP A 129 -14.71 -12.31 6.01
C ASP A 129 -13.77 -13.53 5.93
N ASN A 130 -12.88 -13.56 4.93
CA ASN A 130 -11.80 -14.53 4.86
C ASN A 130 -10.54 -13.96 5.56
N ILE A 131 -10.21 -14.53 6.72
CA ILE A 131 -9.08 -14.10 7.55
C ILE A 131 -7.74 -14.26 6.82
N GLU A 132 -7.55 -15.36 6.09
CA GLU A 132 -6.30 -15.63 5.36
C GLU A 132 -6.06 -14.56 4.29
N ASN A 133 -7.12 -14.17 3.57
CA ASN A 133 -7.06 -13.07 2.61
C ASN A 133 -6.73 -11.75 3.30
N GLY A 134 -7.40 -11.41 4.41
CA GLY A 134 -7.10 -10.19 5.17
C GLY A 134 -5.65 -10.14 5.69
N GLN A 135 -5.12 -11.26 6.18
CA GLN A 135 -3.73 -11.38 6.59
C GLN A 135 -2.75 -11.26 5.41
N LYS A 136 -3.12 -11.80 4.24
CA LYS A 136 -2.30 -11.70 3.03
C LYS A 136 -2.25 -10.25 2.52
N VAL A 137 -3.40 -9.58 2.42
CA VAL A 137 -3.49 -8.16 2.05
C VAL A 137 -2.69 -7.30 3.04
N TYR A 138 -2.85 -7.52 4.35
CA TYR A 138 -2.07 -6.80 5.36
C TYR A 138 -0.55 -6.93 5.17
N ARG A 139 -0.06 -8.15 4.88
CA ARG A 139 1.37 -8.40 4.63
C ARG A 139 1.85 -7.66 3.39
N LEU A 140 1.14 -7.80 2.27
CA LEU A 140 1.48 -7.14 1.01
C LEU A 140 1.47 -5.61 1.14
N LEU A 141 0.48 -5.04 1.84
CA LEU A 141 0.43 -3.60 2.08
C LEU A 141 1.65 -3.07 2.83
N ASN A 142 2.11 -3.79 3.86
CA ASN A 142 3.30 -3.38 4.61
C ASN A 142 4.58 -3.54 3.77
N GLU A 143 4.66 -4.59 2.96
CA GLU A 143 5.77 -4.80 2.05
C GLU A 143 5.84 -3.69 1.00
N ILE A 144 4.72 -3.39 0.32
CA ILE A 144 4.57 -2.28 -0.63
C ILE A 144 4.93 -0.96 0.05
N LYS A 145 4.38 -0.66 1.24
CA LYS A 145 4.68 0.57 1.99
C LYS A 145 6.18 0.71 2.26
N SER A 146 6.90 -0.38 2.56
CA SER A 146 8.36 -0.33 2.83
C SER A 146 9.22 0.06 1.62
N LYS A 147 8.63 0.07 0.42
CA LYS A 147 9.32 0.45 -0.83
C LYS A 147 9.15 1.94 -1.17
N TYR A 148 8.32 2.68 -0.43
CA TYR A 148 8.14 4.14 -0.52
C TYR A 148 8.86 4.87 0.61
#